data_AF-A0A937QGJ7-F1
#
_entry.id   AF-A0A937QGJ7-F1
#
_cell.length_a   1.000
_cell.length_b   1.000
_cell.length_c   1.000
_cell.angle_alpha   90.00
_cell.angle_beta   90.00
_cell.angle_gamma   90.00
#
_symmetry.space_group_name_H-M   'P 1'
#
loop_
_entity.id
_entity.type
_entity.pdbx_description
1 polymer ?
#
loop_
_entity_poly.entity_id
_entity_poly.type
_entity_poly.pdbx_seq_one_letter_code
_entity_poly.pdbx_strand_id
1 'polypeptide(L)' 'RPEVIADLFGVSKKTFKKAIGNLYKKRLITLEKDGIRLREKK' A
#
# COMPACT_ATOMS: atom_id res chain seq x y z
N ARG A 1 -3.54 4.39 14.95
CA ARG A 1 -4.38 3.29 15.48
C ARG A 1 -4.42 2.16 14.44
N PRO A 2 -4.21 0.90 14.85
CA PRO A 2 -4.32 -0.31 14.04
C PRO A 2 -5.55 -0.44 13.13
N GLU A 3 -6.66 0.14 13.58
CA GLU A 3 -8.02 -0.08 13.08
C GLU A 3 -8.26 0.61 11.75
N VAL A 4 -7.61 1.75 11.49
CA VAL A 4 -7.80 2.57 10.29
C VAL A 4 -7.59 1.79 8.99
N ILE A 5 -6.63 0.86 8.93
CA ILE A 5 -6.40 0.05 7.71
C ILE A 5 -7.47 -1.04 7.56
N ALA A 6 -7.90 -1.64 8.67
CA ALA A 6 -8.92 -2.68 8.65
C ALA A 6 -10.29 -2.09 8.30
N ASP A 7 -10.62 -0.92 8.84
CA ASP A 7 -11.89 -0.23 8.61
C ASP A 7 -11.98 0.36 7.20
N LEU A 8 -10.89 0.94 6.67
CA LEU A 8 -10.89 1.55 5.35
C LEU A 8 -10.83 0.55 4.20
N PHE A 9 -10.10 -0.56 4.38
CA PHE A 9 -9.82 -1.50 3.29
C PHE A 9 -10.46 -2.88 3.50
N GLY A 10 -11.10 -3.15 4.64
CA GLY A 10 -11.70 -4.45 4.96
C GLY A 10 -10.69 -5.60 5.01
N VAL A 11 -9.38 -5.30 5.11
CA VAL A 11 -8.31 -6.31 5.06
C VAL A 11 -7.44 -6.26 6.31
N SER A 12 -6.89 -7.43 6.65
CA SER A 12 -5.87 -7.50 7.68
C SER A 12 -4.63 -6.67 7.32
N LYS A 13 -3.94 -6.13 8.32
CA LYS A 13 -2.65 -5.45 8.15
C LYS A 13 -1.61 -6.30 7.40
N LYS A 14 -1.66 -7.62 7.56
CA LYS A 14 -0.75 -8.57 6.88
C LYS A 14 -1.03 -8.59 5.38
N THR A 15 -2.30 -8.67 5.00
CA THR A 15 -2.74 -8.62 3.60
C THR A 15 -2.39 -7.28 2.97
N PHE A 16 -2.64 -6.17 3.67
CA PHE A 16 -2.29 -4.83 3.21
C PHE A 16 -0.79 -4.71 2.89
N LYS A 17 0.09 -5.07 3.84
CA LYS A 17 1.54 -5.02 3.64
C LYS A 17 2.01 -5.91 2.49
N LYS A 18 1.40 -7.10 2.30
CA LYS A 18 1.70 -7.97 1.17
C LYS A 18 1.35 -7.32 -0.18
N ALA A 19 0.18 -6.71 -0.28
CA ALA A 19 -0.27 -6.03 -1.50
C ALA A 19 0.66 -4.87 -1.86
N ILE A 20 0.96 -3.99 -0.90
CA ILE A 20 1.89 -2.88 -1.07
C ILE A 20 3.29 -3.38 -1.48
N GLY A 21 3.82 -4.40 -0.81
CA GLY A 21 5.10 -4.99 -1.16
C GLY A 21 5.15 -5.52 -2.60
N ASN A 22 4.09 -6.19 -3.06
CA ASN A 22 3.99 -6.68 -4.44
C ASN A 22 3.93 -5.54 -5.46
N LEU A 23 3.16 -4.49 -5.20
CA LEU A 23 3.05 -3.32 -6.07
C LEU A 23 4.38 -2.55 -6.15
N TYR A 24 5.08 -2.42 -5.02
CA TYR A 24 6.40 -1.80 -4.96
C TYR A 24 7.44 -2.61 -5.75
N LYS A 25 7.45 -3.94 -5.61
CA LYS A 25 8.31 -4.83 -6.40
C LYS A 25 8.05 -4.72 -7.91
N LYS A 26 6.80 -4.56 -8.31
CA LYS A 26 6.41 -4.31 -9.71
C LYS A 26 6.72 -2.89 -10.20
N ARG A 27 7.30 -2.04 -9.33
CA ARG A 27 7.61 -0.62 -9.59
C ARG A 27 6.40 0.18 -10.06
N LEU A 28 5.20 -0.21 -9.61
CA LEU A 28 3.92 0.45 -9.91
C LEU A 28 3.58 1.53 -8.87
N ILE A 29 4.18 1.46 -7.68
CA ILE A 29 4.00 2.44 -6.62
C ILE A 29 5.35 2.85 -6.04
N THR A 30 5.37 4.04 -5.46
CA THR A 30 6.49 4.56 -4.67
C THR A 30 6.05 4.78 -3.23
N LEU A 31 6.91 4.43 -2.29
CA LEU A 31 6.72 4.67 -0.86
C LEU A 31 7.49 5.94 -0.50
N GLU A 32 6.77 6.99 -0.17
CA GLU A 32 7.33 8.26 0.32
C GLU A 32 7.10 8.38 1.83
N LYS A 33 7.75 9.35 2.48
CA LYS A 33 7.60 9.58 3.93
C LYS A 33 6.15 9.83 4.33
N ASP A 34 5.40 10.52 3.49
CA ASP A 34 4.02 10.94 3.79
C ASP A 34 2.95 9.99 3.23
N GLY A 35 3.33 8.96 2.47
CA GLY A 35 2.35 8.01 1.94
C GLY A 35 2.80 7.18 0.74
N ILE A 36 1.82 6.64 0.03
CA ILE A 36 2.00 5.75 -1.12
C ILE A 36 1.51 6.46 -2.37
N ARG A 37 2.35 6.59 -3.39
CA ARG A 37 1.98 7.20 -4.68
C ARG A 37 1.98 6.18 -5.80
N LEU A 38 1.03 6.32 -6.72
CA LEU A 38 1.04 5.57 -7.97
C LEU A 38 2.16 6.12 -8.86
N ARG A 39 2.99 5.22 -9.37
CA ARG A 39 4.03 5.57 -10.34
C ARG A 39 3.37 5.52 -11.71
N GLU A 40 2.95 6.67 -12.22
CA GLU A 40 2.38 6.78 -13.56
C GLU A 40 3.35 6.17 -14.59
N LYS A 41 2.86 5.17 -15.31
CA LYS A 41 3.47 4.77 -16.56
C LYS A 41 2.97 5.74 -17.62
N LYS A 42 3.90 6.47 -18.25
CA LYS A 42 3.69 6.97 -19.61
C LYS A 42 3.30 5.83 -20.54
#